data_AF-A0A960T5T2-F1
#
_entry.id   AF-A0A960T5T2-F1
#
_cell.length_a   1.000
_cell.length_b   1.000
_cell.length_c   1.000
_cell.angle_alpha   90.00
_cell.angle_beta   90.00
_cell.angle_gamma   90.00
#
_symmetry.space_group_name_H-M   'P 1'
#
loop_
_entity.id
_entity.type
_entity.pdbx_description
1 polymer ?
#
loop_
_entity_poly.entity_id
_entity_poly.type
_entity_poly.pdbx_seq_one_letter_code
_entity_poly.pdbx_strand_id
1 'polypeptide(L)' 'IRLIEQHGYSPEAYFVLPGHCWLENYYCPMQSRFDAFLERHGHGDQAKAVVDAERHEIALYERFRDYYSYGVYVAKKM' A
#
# COMPACT_ATOMS: atom_id res chain seq x y z
N ILE A 1 -18.65 4.61 5.00
CA ILE A 1 -19.23 5.90 5.43
C ILE A 1 -20.13 5.74 6.67
N ARG A 2 -21.14 4.86 6.66
CA ARG A 2 -22.03 4.65 7.84
C ARG A 2 -21.30 4.43 9.18
N LEU A 3 -20.17 3.71 9.16
CA LEU A 3 -19.36 3.50 10.36
C LEU A 3 -18.79 4.82 10.93
N ILE A 4 -18.35 5.74 10.06
CA ILE A 4 -17.81 7.06 10.45
C ILE A 4 -18.90 7.88 11.14
N GLU A 5 -20.11 7.90 10.58
CA GLU A 5 -21.28 8.59 11.14
C GLU A 5 -21.70 7.99 12.48
N GLN A 6 -21.73 6.65 12.59
CA GLN A 6 -22.06 5.93 13.83
C GLN A 6 -21.09 6.24 14.98
N HIS A 7 -19.86 6.63 14.67
CA HIS A 7 -18.87 7.03 15.66
C HIS A 7 -18.85 8.54 15.94
N GLY A 8 -19.87 9.29 15.51
CA GLY A 8 -20.01 10.72 15.81
C GLY A 8 -19.11 11.62 14.96
N TYR A 9 -18.81 11.22 13.73
CA TYR A 9 -18.08 12.03 12.77
C TYR A 9 -18.93 12.33 11.52
N SER A 10 -18.89 13.57 11.06
CA SER A 10 -19.46 14.00 9.77
C SER A 10 -18.46 13.72 8.64
N PRO A 11 -18.79 12.95 7.60
CA PRO A 11 -17.92 12.73 6.44
C PRO A 11 -17.87 13.99 5.56
N GLU A 12 -16.70 14.62 5.47
CA GLU A 12 -16.51 15.87 4.71
C GLU A 12 -16.00 15.61 3.29
N ALA A 13 -15.15 14.59 3.12
CA ALA A 13 -14.65 14.21 1.80
C ALA A 13 -14.23 12.73 1.74
N TYR A 14 -14.25 12.20 0.53
CA TYR A 14 -13.68 10.90 0.19
C TYR A 14 -13.00 10.98 -1.16
N PHE A 15 -11.80 10.40 -1.27
CA PHE A 15 -11.13 10.23 -2.55
C PHE A 15 -10.30 8.95 -2.58
N VAL A 16 -10.19 8.35 -3.76
CA VAL A 16 -9.34 7.19 -4.00
C VAL A 16 -7.92 7.68 -4.28
N LEU A 17 -6.92 7.03 -3.68
CA LEU A 17 -5.52 7.33 -3.96
C LEU A 17 -5.19 6.99 -5.41
N PRO A 18 -4.64 7.93 -6.19
CA PRO A 18 -4.21 7.69 -7.55
C PRO A 18 -3.16 6.57 -7.63
N GLY A 19 -3.11 5.86 -8.76
CA GLY A 19 -2.18 4.75 -8.92
C GLY A 19 -0.69 5.12 -8.85
N HIS A 20 -0.32 6.38 -9.16
CA HIS A 20 1.06 6.86 -8.98
C HIS A 20 1.48 6.83 -7.50
N CYS A 21 0.54 6.99 -6.56
CA CYS A 21 0.83 6.89 -5.13
C CYS A 21 1.30 5.47 -4.74
N TRP A 22 0.84 4.45 -5.46
CA TRP A 22 1.26 3.07 -5.26
C TRP A 22 2.52 2.73 -6.04
N LEU A 23 2.54 3.00 -7.35
CA LEU A 23 3.67 2.58 -8.19
C LEU A 23 4.91 3.45 -7.94
N GLU A 24 4.78 4.75 -8.15
CA GLU A 24 5.93 5.67 -8.14
C GLU A 24 6.37 6.02 -6.72
N ASN A 25 5.42 6.18 -5.80
CA ASN A 25 5.72 6.67 -4.45
C ASN A 25 5.92 5.56 -3.41
N TYR A 26 5.46 4.33 -3.68
CA TYR A 26 5.52 3.23 -2.71
C TYR A 26 6.33 2.04 -3.23
N TYR A 27 5.88 1.36 -4.30
CA TYR A 27 6.49 0.11 -4.77
C TYR A 27 7.84 0.31 -5.46
N CYS A 28 7.99 1.27 -6.39
CA CYS A 28 9.28 1.51 -7.05
C CYS A 28 10.41 1.87 -6.06
N PRO A 29 10.21 2.79 -5.09
CA PRO A 29 11.22 3.11 -4.10
C PRO A 29 11.53 1.94 -3.15
N MET A 30 10.57 1.06 -2.90
CA MET A 30 10.77 -0.13 -2.07
C MET A 30 11.55 -1.21 -2.83
N GLN A 31 11.15 -1.50 -4.07
CA GLN A 31 11.76 -2.51 -4.92
C GLN A 31 13.23 -2.21 -5.20
N SER A 32 13.60 -0.93 -5.37
CA SER A 32 15.00 -0.52 -5.56
C SER A 32 15.90 -0.80 -4.35
N ARG A 33 15.33 -1.11 -3.18
CA ARG A 33 16.07 -1.43 -1.94
C ARG A 33 16.15 -2.92 -1.66
N PHE A 34 15.52 -3.78 -2.46
CA PHE A 34 15.49 -5.22 -2.21
C PHE A 34 16.89 -5.85 -2.20
N ASP A 35 17.76 -5.48 -3.14
CA ASP A 35 19.10 -6.04 -3.20
C ASP A 35 19.92 -5.66 -1.95
N ALA A 36 19.91 -4.37 -1.59
CA ALA A 36 20.57 -3.87 -0.38
C ALA A 36 19.99 -4.49 0.92
N PHE A 37 18.70 -4.81 0.94
CA PHE A 37 18.07 -5.55 2.04
C PHE A 37 18.58 -6.99 2.09
N LEU A 38 18.60 -7.71 0.96
CA LEU A 38 19.10 -9.10 0.90
C LEU A 38 20.57 -9.19 1.31
N GLU A 39 21.41 -8.26 0.84
CA GLU A 39 22.82 -8.17 1.22
C GLU A 39 22.98 -7.97 2.74
N ARG A 40 22.22 -7.03 3.32
CA ARG A 40 22.24 -6.75 4.77
C ARG A 40 21.84 -7.97 5.60
N HIS A 41 20.99 -8.82 5.07
CA HIS A 41 20.49 -10.02 5.74
C HIS A 41 21.19 -11.31 5.26
N GLY A 42 22.35 -11.19 4.61
CA GLY A 42 23.19 -12.33 4.21
C GLY A 42 22.49 -13.31 3.26
N HIS A 43 21.51 -12.84 2.49
CA HIS A 43 20.68 -13.68 1.62
C HIS A 43 20.02 -14.86 2.35
N GLY A 44 19.71 -14.71 3.64
CA GLY A 44 19.00 -15.72 4.42
C GLY A 44 17.61 -16.02 3.85
N ASP A 45 17.14 -17.24 4.01
CA ASP A 45 15.89 -17.70 3.40
C ASP A 45 14.66 -16.88 3.85
N GLN A 46 14.66 -16.40 5.10
CA GLN A 46 13.61 -15.50 5.59
C GLN A 46 13.63 -14.15 4.87
N ALA A 47 14.81 -13.58 4.60
CA ALA A 47 14.93 -12.31 3.89
C ALA A 47 14.48 -12.44 2.43
N LYS A 48 14.81 -13.57 1.79
CA LYS A 48 14.31 -13.90 0.44
C LYS A 48 12.79 -14.04 0.43
N ALA A 49 12.22 -14.76 1.40
CA ALA A 49 10.77 -14.93 1.51
C ALA A 49 10.03 -13.58 1.66
N VAL A 50 10.59 -12.62 2.41
CA VAL A 50 10.03 -11.26 2.50
C VAL A 50 10.07 -10.58 1.13
N VAL A 51 11.21 -10.55 0.46
CA VAL A 51 11.33 -9.93 -0.87
C VAL A 51 10.40 -10.58 -1.90
N ASP A 52 10.25 -11.90 -1.87
CA ASP A 52 9.37 -12.63 -2.78
C ASP A 52 7.89 -12.32 -2.50
N ALA A 53 7.51 -12.17 -1.23
CA ALA A 53 6.16 -11.74 -0.85
C ALA A 53 5.85 -10.33 -1.36
N GLU A 54 6.76 -9.38 -1.20
CA GLU A 54 6.60 -8.01 -1.71
C GLU A 54 6.53 -7.99 -3.25
N ARG A 55 7.37 -8.78 -3.93
CA ARG A 55 7.29 -8.93 -5.40
C ARG A 55 5.94 -9.50 -5.84
N HIS A 56 5.40 -10.46 -5.09
CA HIS A 56 4.09 -11.02 -5.36
C HIS A 56 2.98 -9.98 -5.19
N GLU A 57 3.02 -9.18 -4.13
CA GLU A 57 2.08 -8.08 -3.90
C GLU A 57 2.11 -7.05 -5.03
N ILE A 58 3.31 -6.62 -5.46
CA ILE A 58 3.49 -5.69 -6.58
C ILE A 58 2.81 -6.25 -7.84
N ALA A 59 3.04 -7.52 -8.17
CA ALA A 59 2.45 -8.16 -9.35
C ALA A 59 0.91 -8.26 -9.25
N LEU A 60 0.38 -8.52 -8.05
CA LEU A 60 -1.07 -8.51 -7.79
C LEU A 60 -1.65 -7.11 -8.01
N TYR A 61 -0.98 -6.08 -7.49
CA TYR A 61 -1.43 -4.70 -7.66
C TYR A 61 -1.41 -4.28 -9.13
N GLU A 62 -0.31 -4.52 -9.85
CA GLU A 62 -0.22 -4.21 -11.29
C GLU A 62 -1.33 -4.89 -12.10
N ARG A 63 -1.68 -6.12 -11.75
CA ARG A 63 -2.72 -6.90 -12.44
C ARG A 63 -4.15 -6.50 -12.07
N PHE A 64 -4.40 -6.12 -10.82
CA PHE A 64 -5.75 -5.96 -10.28
C PHE A 64 -6.04 -4.58 -9.65
N ARG A 65 -5.19 -3.58 -9.88
CA ARG A 65 -5.35 -2.18 -9.42
C ARG A 65 -6.68 -1.52 -9.74
N ASP A 66 -7.41 -2.00 -10.76
CA ASP A 66 -8.74 -1.50 -11.11
C ASP A 66 -9.83 -1.99 -10.16
N TYR A 67 -9.55 -3.05 -9.40
CA TYR A 67 -10.49 -3.69 -8.47
C TYR A 67 -10.24 -3.31 -7.01
N TYR A 68 -9.04 -2.87 -6.65
CA TYR A 68 -8.73 -2.44 -5.29
C TYR A 68 -7.67 -1.32 -5.24
N SER A 69 -7.84 -0.43 -4.26
CA SER A 69 -6.88 0.63 -3.92
C SER A 69 -7.19 1.15 -2.51
N TYR A 70 -6.42 2.13 -2.05
CA TYR A 70 -6.73 2.87 -0.83
C TYR A 70 -7.69 4.02 -1.10
N GLY A 71 -8.60 4.23 -0.15
CA GLY A 71 -9.46 5.40 -0.09
C GLY A 71 -9.18 6.20 1.16
N VAL A 72 -9.06 7.52 1.01
CA VAL A 72 -8.89 8.45 2.13
C VAL A 72 -10.24 9.04 2.50
N TYR A 73 -10.58 8.97 3.77
CA TYR A 73 -11.78 9.56 4.34
C TYR A 73 -11.39 10.76 5.20
N VAL A 74 -11.96 11.92 4.90
CA VAL A 74 -11.84 13.13 5.73
C VAL A 74 -13.16 13.27 6.48
N ALA A 75 -13.08 13.29 7.81
CA ALA A 75 -14.25 13.39 8.66
C ALA A 75 -14.01 14.35 9.82
N LYS A 76 -15.05 15.12 10.15
CA LYS A 76 -15.04 16.10 11.25
C LYS A 76 -15.74 15.51 12.46
N LYS A 77 -15.11 15.60 13.63
CA LYS A 77 -15.76 15.19 14.88
C LYS A 77 -16.95 16.11 15.18
N MET A 78 -18.08 15.50 15.54
CA MET A 78 -19.27 16.21 16.01
C MET A 78 -19.14 16.60 17.48
#